data_AF-A0A970YY39-F1
#
_entry.id   AF-A0A970YY39-F1
#
_cell.length_a   1.000
_cell.length_b   1.000
_cell.length_c   1.000
_cell.angle_alpha   90.00
_cell.angle_beta   90.00
_cell.angle_gamma   90.00
#
_symmetry.space_group_name_H-M   'P 1'
#
loop_
_entity.id
_entity.type
_entity.pdbx_description
1 polymer ?
#
loop_
_entity_poly.entity_id
_entity_poly.type
_entity_poly.pdbx_seq_one_letter_code
_entity_poly.pdbx_strand_id
1 'polypeptide(L)' 'MKNRKMFILSLSIIIAALAVMGINLFAVQFSDNIHRITGFILAAGLVLLGYSTAKIYIKS' A
#
# COMPACT_ATOMS: atom_id res chain seq x y z
N MET A 1 -10.72 -0.98 18.28
CA MET A 1 -10.15 -2.12 17.50
C MET A 1 -10.34 -2.04 15.98
N LYS A 2 -11.38 -1.39 15.43
CA LYS A 2 -11.63 -1.30 13.97
C LYS A 2 -10.48 -0.63 13.19
N ASN A 3 -9.93 0.48 13.71
CA ASN A 3 -8.86 1.23 13.04
C ASN A 3 -7.52 0.47 13.00
N ARG A 4 -7.21 -0.32 14.05
CA ARG A 4 -5.99 -1.16 14.07
C ARG A 4 -5.99 -2.22 12.97
N LYS A 5 -7.13 -2.87 12.71
CA LYS A 5 -7.25 -3.85 11.62
C LYS A 5 -7.09 -3.20 10.24
N MET A 6 -7.71 -2.03 10.03
CA MET A 6 -7.56 -1.26 8.79
C MET A 6 -6.12 -0.80 8.55
N PHE A 7 -5.44 -0.33 9.61
CA PHE A 7 -4.04 0.06 9.55
C PHE A 7 -3.13 -1.12 9.16
N ILE A 8 -3.30 -2.28 9.81
CA ILE A 8 -2.54 -3.50 9.47
C ILE A 8 -2.82 -3.91 8.03
N LEU A 9 -4.09 -3.92 7.59
CA LEU A 9 -4.45 -4.27 6.21
C LEU A 9 -3.79 -3.34 5.18
N SER A 10 -3.85 -2.02 5.39
CA SER A 10 -3.21 -1.05 4.49
C SER A 10 -1.69 -1.20 4.48
N LEU A 11 -1.08 -1.51 5.63
CA LEU A 11 0.36 -1.72 5.74
C LEU A 11 0.79 -2.98 4.97
N SER A 12 0.04 -4.08 5.09
CA SER A 12 0.30 -5.32 4.33
C SER A 12 0.26 -5.09 2.81
N ILE A 13 -0.70 -4.30 2.34
CA ILE A 13 -0.86 -3.99 0.91
C ILE A 13 0.34 -3.19 0.39
N ILE A 14 0.81 -2.20 1.15
CA ILE A 14 1.98 -1.40 0.78
C ILE A 14 3.25 -2.25 0.76
N ILE A 15 3.46 -3.13 1.76
CA ILE A 15 4.61 -4.03 1.80
C ILE A 15 4.62 -4.98 0.58
N ALA A 16 3.46 -5.55 0.23
CA ALA A 16 3.34 -6.41 -0.94
C ALA A 16 3.65 -5.66 -2.25
N ALA A 17 3.15 -4.43 -2.39
CA ALA A 17 3.42 -3.61 -3.58
C ALA A 17 4.90 -3.19 -3.69
N LEU A 18 5.55 -2.88 -2.56
CA LEU A 18 7.00 -2.61 -2.51
C LEU A 18 7.81 -3.85 -2.89
N ALA A 19 7.41 -5.04 -2.46
CA ALA A 19 8.06 -6.28 -2.87
C ALA A 19 7.94 -6.51 -4.39
N VAL A 20 6.77 -6.26 -4.98
CA VAL A 20 6.57 -6.34 -6.44
C VAL A 20 7.45 -5.33 -7.18
N MET A 21 7.54 -4.09 -6.70
CA MET A 21 8.45 -3.08 -7.28
C MET A 21 9.93 -3.47 -7.12
N GLY A 22 10.31 -4.08 -6.00
CA GLY A 22 11.66 -4.59 -5.78
C GLY A 22 12.01 -5.72 -6.74
N ILE A 23 11.14 -6.72 -6.87
CA ILE A 23 11.31 -7.82 -7.84
C ILE A 23 11.40 -7.27 -9.26
N ASN A 24 10.61 -6.24 -9.57
CA ASN A 24 10.65 -5.60 -10.87
C ASN A 24 12.01 -4.96 -11.20
N LEU A 25 12.60 -4.28 -10.23
CA LEU A 25 13.87 -3.58 -10.39
C LEU A 25 15.07 -4.53 -10.50
N PHE A 26 15.03 -5.68 -9.82
CA PHE A 26 16.21 -6.54 -9.65
C PHE A 26 16.13 -7.90 -10.35
N ALA A 27 14.94 -8.42 -10.65
CA ALA A 27 14.78 -9.80 -11.12
C ALA A 27 14.09 -9.91 -12.49
N VAL A 28 12.95 -9.24 -12.68
CA VAL A 28 12.13 -9.39 -13.90
C VAL A 28 11.48 -8.07 -14.26
N GLN A 29 11.71 -7.56 -15.47
CA GLN A 29 10.93 -6.42 -15.98
C GLN A 29 9.48 -6.87 -16.22
N PHE A 30 8.59 -6.50 -15.31
CA PHE A 30 7.16 -6.69 -15.50
C PHE A 30 6.62 -5.75 -16.57
N SER A 31 5.54 -6.16 -17.23
CA SER A 31 4.89 -5.33 -18.24
C SER A 31 4.37 -4.00 -17.67
N ASP A 32 4.21 -3.00 -18.55
CA ASP A 32 3.69 -1.68 -18.20
C ASP A 32 2.32 -1.74 -17.49
N ASN A 33 1.51 -2.74 -17.85
CA ASN A 33 0.20 -2.96 -17.22
C ASN A 33 0.34 -3.36 -15.74
N ILE A 34 1.29 -4.22 -15.40
CA ILE A 34 1.54 -4.63 -14.02
C ILE A 34 2.03 -3.43 -13.21
N HIS A 35 2.92 -2.60 -13.76
CA HIS A 35 3.38 -1.37 -13.10
C HIS A 35 2.24 -0.41 -12.80
N ARG A 36 1.35 -0.19 -13.78
CA ARG A 36 0.17 0.67 -13.60
C ARG A 36 -0.75 0.14 -12.49
N ILE A 37 -0.99 -1.17 -12.47
CA ILE A 37 -1.82 -1.81 -11.44
C ILE A 37 -1.16 -1.68 -10.07
N THR A 38 0.13 -1.98 -9.94
CA THR A 38 0.88 -1.85 -8.69
C THR A 38 0.88 -0.41 -8.19
N GLY A 39 1.04 0.58 -9.09
CA GLY A 39 0.93 2.00 -8.76
C GLY A 39 -0.45 2.40 -8.24
N PHE A 40 -1.53 1.93 -8.88
CA PHE A 40 -2.90 2.16 -8.40
C PHE A 40 -3.15 1.56 -7.02
N ILE A 41 -2.67 0.34 -6.79
CA ILE A 41 -2.79 -0.35 -5.50
C ILE A 41 -2.01 0.42 -4.40
N LEU A 42 -0.81 0.92 -4.70
CA LEU A 42 -0.03 1.75 -3.79
C LEU A 42 -0.73 3.06 -3.44
N ALA A 43 -1.27 3.75 -4.44
CA ALA A 43 -2.01 5.00 -4.24
C ALA A 43 -3.23 4.77 -3.32
N ALA A 44 -4.02 3.73 -3.59
CA ALA A 44 -5.17 3.38 -2.76
C ALA A 44 -4.75 2.99 -1.32
N GLY A 45 -3.67 2.22 -1.18
CA GLY A 45 -3.11 1.83 0.11
C GLY A 45 -2.65 3.05 0.94
N LEU A 46 -1.95 4.00 0.31
CA LEU A 46 -1.50 5.24 0.95
C LEU A 46 -2.66 6.13 1.40
N VAL A 47 -3.72 6.27 0.59
CA VAL A 47 -4.92 7.02 0.97
C VAL A 47 -5.61 6.39 2.18
N LEU A 48 -5.75 5.06 2.19
CA LEU A 48 -6.34 4.34 3.32
C LEU A 48 -5.48 4.46 4.59
N LEU A 49 -4.16 4.38 4.45
CA LEU A 49 -3.23 4.49 5.56
C LEU A 49 -3.23 5.93 6.11
N GLY A 50 -3.22 6.94 5.24
CA GLY A 50 -3.35 8.35 5.61
C GLY A 50 -4.67 8.65 6.32
N TYR A 51 -5.80 8.15 5.81
CA TYR A 51 -7.10 8.27 6.47
C TYR A 51 -7.11 7.59 7.85
N SER A 52 -6.56 6.38 7.94
CA SER A 52 -6.44 5.65 9.21
C SER A 52 -5.59 6.41 10.22
N THR A 53 -4.43 6.92 9.82
CA THR A 53 -3.51 7.69 10.66
C THR A 53 -4.12 9.01 11.10
N ALA A 54 -4.73 9.79 10.19
CA ALA A 54 -5.41 11.04 10.51
C ALA A 54 -6.56 10.81 11.50
N LYS A 55 -7.34 9.73 11.31
CA LYS A 55 -8.44 9.38 12.22
C LYS A 55 -7.96 8.88 13.58
N ILE A 56 -6.79 8.26 13.67
CA ILE A 56 -6.16 7.90 14.94
C ILE A 56 -5.67 9.16 15.66
N TYR A 57 -5.07 10.10 14.94
CA TYR A 57 -4.54 11.35 15.50
C TYR A 57 -5.65 12.30 15.99
N ILE A 58 -6.74 12.45 15.22
CA ILE A 58 -7.90 13.29 15.61
C ILE A 58 -8.65 12.71 16.82
N LYS A 59 -8.49 11.42 17.12
CA LYS A 59 -9.17 10.72 18.21
C LYS A 59 -8.28 10.48 19.43
N SER A 60 -7.03 10.94 19.40
CA SER A 60 -6.06 10.89 20.50
C SER A 60 -6.02 12.22 21.23
#